data_AF-A0A819E8W7-F1
#
_entry.id   AF-A0A819E8W7-F1
#
_cell.length_a   1.000
_cell.length_b   1.000
_cell.length_c   1.000
_cell.angle_alpha   90.00
_cell.angle_beta   90.00
_cell.angle_gamma   90.00
#
_symmetry.space_group_name_H-M   'P 1'
#
loop_
_entity.id
_entity.type
_entity.pdbx_description
1 polymer ?
#
loop_
_entity_poly.entity_id
_entity_poly.type
_entity_poly.pdbx_seq_one_letter_code
_entity_poly.pdbx_strand_id
1 'polypeptide(L)'
;MATANTLFDTENDEDTDNLRYFDIPYAANDDKQFFSIILNSPLLLLEEAIKPLVHLIDDIATKVYIIKQQLTVDDTNDLTLDELGAIHLYILEGSSPTKCISYLLNETIRRGFLEELQLWYPYLNLLLRALCKLPSIGQHCTVYRGVRSCDLSNEYKDDGIYTWWTFGSCLQSLDQMKLPTFLGKQGVRTLFKLDCYSGKRLSFSEDDEVILMPGFHFQVVGKLRSLDDLNTIYVREVPPSSTEIISPVPIATTVEASEELLSLAVKTKQRRKASMKPRKSFKNAAHRIIQMSQVLQVCSDHILELSGKKLSIDDLMHTLNERLTQEITILNLSKTNLTNEKLKVVAAILRKNVTLIELNLSYNPFGNTGCLLIAQTLHNNKHLLTLNLYNTKLSCDAGQYLAEMLSINHHLRSLHLGVNSLGNLGVKYLLCGDIQLHHLNLCCNKIDQDGCLYLANLLDKNQTLTQLDVGGNPIRDQGIKILYNSLMSNKTLIDLHMWHCQISNVETICDLLKSHSTLTQLDLEGNQITDEHANALLLVAKTNKTLEKLNISQNKISDEFRKTLQQLATLRLSIVL
;
A
#
# COMPACT_ATOMS: atom_id res chain seq x y z
N MET A 1 7.98 35.11 -25.69
CA MET A 1 8.91 35.88 -24.81
C MET A 1 8.25 35.96 -23.45
N ALA A 2 8.64 35.12 -22.51
CA ALA A 2 8.08 35.11 -21.17
C ALA A 2 9.24 35.03 -20.17
N THR A 3 9.37 36.08 -19.38
CA THR A 3 10.12 36.13 -18.13
C THR A 3 9.14 35.94 -16.98
N ALA A 4 9.44 35.01 -16.08
CA ALA A 4 8.98 35.06 -14.69
C ALA A 4 10.00 34.33 -13.80
N ASN A 5 10.64 35.12 -12.94
CA ASN A 5 11.59 34.77 -11.87
C ASN A 5 10.93 33.84 -10.82
N THR A 6 11.57 32.71 -10.51
CA THR A 6 12.33 32.40 -9.27
C THR A 6 11.65 32.75 -7.95
N LEU A 7 11.26 31.71 -7.20
CA LEU A 7 11.40 31.53 -5.74
C LEU A 7 10.70 30.21 -5.34
N PHE A 8 11.46 29.12 -5.35
CA PHE A 8 11.23 28.00 -4.45
C PHE A 8 12.56 27.72 -3.77
N ASP A 9 12.51 27.80 -2.45
CA ASP A 9 13.63 27.76 -1.54
C ASP A 9 14.48 26.51 -1.72
N THR A 10 15.78 26.78 -1.79
CA THR A 10 16.88 25.89 -1.48
C THR A 10 16.81 25.47 -0.01
N GLU A 11 16.35 24.25 0.26
CA GLU A 11 16.90 23.48 1.36
C GLU A 11 17.96 22.55 0.77
N ASN A 12 19.19 22.79 1.20
CA ASN A 12 20.37 22.00 0.87
C ASN A 12 20.17 20.53 1.30
N ASP A 13 19.90 19.66 0.33
CA ASP A 13 20.13 18.22 0.45
C ASP A 13 21.35 17.80 -0.42
N GLU A 14 22.32 18.73 -0.54
CA GLU A 14 23.69 18.41 -0.92
C GLU A 14 24.34 17.61 0.23
N ASP A 15 24.15 16.28 0.29
CA ASP A 15 25.20 15.30 0.65
C ASP A 15 24.76 13.82 0.90
N THR A 16 23.52 13.40 0.62
CA THR A 16 23.10 12.03 1.03
C THR A 16 23.22 10.94 -0.04
N ASP A 17 23.54 11.27 -1.30
CA ASP A 17 23.64 10.28 -2.40
C ASP A 17 25.08 9.79 -2.67
N ASN A 18 26.08 10.22 -1.87
CA ASN A 18 27.51 10.00 -2.09
C ASN A 18 28.12 8.70 -1.50
N LEU A 19 27.34 7.75 -0.95
CA LEU A 19 27.90 6.68 -0.08
C LEU A 19 27.62 5.25 -0.55
N ARG A 20 27.69 4.98 -1.86
CA ARG A 20 27.73 3.61 -2.43
C ARG A 20 29.12 3.26 -2.95
N TYR A 21 30.13 3.48 -2.11
CA TYR A 21 31.52 3.20 -2.43
C TYR A 21 31.95 1.87 -1.80
N PHE A 22 32.77 1.16 -2.55
CA PHE A 22 33.38 -0.10 -2.19
C PHE A 22 34.52 0.10 -1.22
N ASP A 23 34.80 -0.98 -0.49
CA ASP A 23 35.95 -1.12 0.39
C ASP A 23 35.90 -0.30 1.69
N ILE A 24 35.94 -1.04 2.79
CA ILE A 24 36.35 -0.53 4.10
C ILE A 24 37.88 -0.67 4.09
N PRO A 25 38.67 0.41 4.20
CA PRO A 25 40.12 0.31 4.27
C PRO A 25 40.65 -0.12 5.65
N TYR A 26 39.76 -0.39 6.61
CA TYR A 26 40.13 -0.82 7.96
C TYR A 26 39.87 -2.31 8.14
N ALA A 27 40.97 -3.07 8.01
CA ALA A 27 41.31 -4.32 8.69
C ALA A 27 40.14 -5.24 9.10
N ALA A 28 40.12 -6.47 8.61
CA ALA A 28 41.00 -7.45 9.20
C ALA A 28 41.47 -8.51 8.20
N ASN A 29 42.75 -8.87 8.35
CA ASN A 29 43.41 -10.05 7.80
C ASN A 29 42.79 -11.38 8.30
N ASP A 30 41.47 -11.48 8.38
CA ASP A 30 40.77 -12.72 8.69
C ASP A 30 39.30 -12.60 8.22
N ASP A 31 39.06 -12.79 6.92
CA ASP A 31 37.71 -13.11 6.38
C ASP A 31 37.01 -14.17 7.25
N LYS A 32 37.81 -15.09 7.79
CA LYS A 32 37.41 -16.14 8.72
C LYS A 32 36.85 -15.62 10.04
N GLN A 33 37.37 -14.53 10.61
CA GLN A 33 36.87 -14.00 11.89
C GLN A 33 35.52 -13.31 11.71
N PHE A 34 35.31 -12.55 10.63
CA PHE A 34 34.04 -11.87 10.38
C PHE A 34 32.86 -12.85 10.31
N PHE A 35 32.96 -13.85 9.42
CA PHE A 35 31.90 -14.85 9.27
C PHE A 35 31.82 -15.78 10.47
N SER A 36 32.95 -16.18 11.07
CA SER A 36 32.90 -17.07 12.24
C SER A 36 32.23 -16.42 13.45
N ILE A 37 32.48 -15.14 13.72
CA ILE A 37 31.82 -14.42 14.84
C ILE A 37 30.31 -14.37 14.62
N ILE A 38 29.86 -14.05 13.41
CA ILE A 38 28.43 -13.99 13.07
C ILE A 38 27.80 -15.38 13.12
N LEU A 39 28.41 -16.40 12.52
CA LEU A 39 27.87 -17.76 12.45
C LEU A 39 27.91 -18.50 13.80
N ASN A 40 28.81 -18.10 14.71
CA ASN A 40 28.86 -18.58 16.10
C ASN A 40 27.82 -17.91 17.02
N SER A 41 27.14 -16.85 16.56
CA SER A 41 26.00 -16.29 17.31
C SER A 41 24.83 -17.29 17.36
N PRO A 42 23.93 -17.19 18.36
CA PRO A 42 22.76 -18.07 18.44
C PRO A 42 21.88 -17.94 17.19
N LEU A 43 21.47 -19.07 16.62
CA LEU A 43 20.44 -19.08 15.58
C LEU A 43 19.08 -18.83 16.25
N LEU A 44 18.45 -17.72 15.91
CA LEU A 44 17.19 -17.27 16.48
C LEU A 44 16.09 -17.25 15.43
N LEU A 45 14.83 -17.32 15.88
CA LEU A 45 13.66 -17.01 15.06
C LEU A 45 13.73 -15.55 14.62
N LEU A 46 13.11 -15.20 13.50
CA LEU A 46 13.22 -13.86 12.91
C LEU A 46 12.78 -12.77 13.88
N GLU A 47 11.70 -12.99 14.63
CA GLU A 47 11.18 -12.04 15.63
C GLU A 47 12.16 -11.76 16.77
N GLU A 48 12.96 -12.76 17.14
CA GLU A 48 13.99 -12.64 18.17
C GLU A 48 15.27 -12.02 17.59
N ALA A 49 15.62 -12.38 16.35
CA ALA A 49 16.79 -11.89 15.64
C ALA A 49 16.75 -10.37 15.38
N ILE A 50 15.55 -9.79 15.23
CA ILE A 50 15.38 -8.35 15.00
C ILE A 50 15.30 -7.49 16.27
N LYS A 51 15.20 -8.08 17.47
CA LYS A 51 15.04 -7.30 18.72
C LYS A 51 16.10 -6.21 18.94
N PRO A 52 17.40 -6.46 18.69
CA PRO A 52 18.41 -5.41 18.84
C PRO A 52 18.24 -4.24 17.85
N LEU A 53 17.52 -4.47 16.74
CA LEU A 53 17.32 -3.51 15.65
C LEU A 53 16.09 -2.62 15.83
N VAL A 54 15.22 -2.88 16.81
CA VAL A 54 13.95 -2.15 17.01
C VAL A 54 14.16 -0.65 17.26
N HIS A 55 15.28 -0.27 17.88
CA HIS A 55 15.63 1.13 18.09
C HIS A 55 16.25 1.81 16.87
N LEU A 56 16.76 1.03 15.92
CA LEU A 56 17.43 1.52 14.71
C LEU A 56 16.45 1.64 13.54
N ILE A 57 15.44 0.78 13.49
CA ILE A 57 14.52 0.66 12.36
C ILE A 57 13.07 0.75 12.85
N ASP A 58 12.44 1.86 12.49
CA ASP A 58 11.03 2.11 12.75
C ASP A 58 10.16 0.96 12.19
N ASP A 59 9.24 0.49 13.03
CA ASP A 59 8.24 -0.54 12.72
C ASP A 59 8.81 -1.89 12.26
N ILE A 60 10.08 -2.22 12.54
CA ILE A 60 10.69 -3.49 12.10
C ILE A 60 9.93 -4.72 12.58
N ALA A 61 9.40 -4.71 13.80
CA ALA A 61 8.57 -5.79 14.32
C ALA A 61 7.26 -5.95 13.53
N THR A 62 6.64 -4.83 13.14
CA THR A 62 5.44 -4.81 12.30
C THR A 62 5.75 -5.35 10.89
N LYS A 63 6.90 -4.98 10.32
CA LYS A 63 7.37 -5.47 9.01
C LYS A 63 7.61 -6.97 9.03
N VAL A 64 8.33 -7.48 10.03
CA VAL A 64 8.56 -8.93 10.23
C VAL A 64 7.24 -9.68 10.37
N TYR A 65 6.31 -9.15 11.16
CA TYR A 65 4.99 -9.74 11.30
C TYR A 65 4.26 -9.80 9.96
N ILE A 66 4.24 -8.70 9.18
CA ILE A 66 3.61 -8.66 7.86
C ILE A 66 4.24 -9.68 6.91
N ILE A 67 5.57 -9.79 6.87
CA ILE A 67 6.29 -10.74 6.02
C ILE A 67 5.89 -12.17 6.36
N LYS A 68 5.96 -12.55 7.64
CA LYS A 68 5.63 -13.93 8.06
C LYS A 68 4.17 -14.32 7.81
N GLN A 69 3.26 -13.35 7.72
CA GLN A 69 1.86 -13.60 7.33
C GLN A 69 1.67 -13.79 5.82
N GLN A 70 2.60 -13.27 5.00
CA GLN A 70 2.56 -13.39 3.54
C GLN A 70 3.19 -14.70 3.04
N LEU A 71 4.17 -15.24 3.78
CA LEU A 71 4.88 -16.46 3.42
C LEU A 71 4.06 -17.73 3.75
N THR A 72 4.06 -18.69 2.83
CA THR A 72 3.51 -20.03 3.03
C THR A 72 4.62 -21.09 3.00
N VAL A 73 4.34 -22.29 3.50
CA VAL A 73 5.33 -23.40 3.51
C VAL A 73 5.72 -23.80 2.08
N ASP A 74 4.82 -23.66 1.12
CA ASP A 74 5.07 -24.00 -0.28
C ASP A 74 6.05 -23.03 -0.96
N ASP A 75 6.20 -21.80 -0.43
CA ASP A 75 7.10 -20.78 -0.96
C ASP A 75 8.58 -21.02 -0.57
N THR A 76 8.84 -22.03 0.26
CA THR A 76 10.09 -22.08 1.02
C THR A 76 11.32 -22.59 0.27
N ASN A 77 11.21 -23.33 -0.84
CA ASN A 77 12.38 -23.83 -1.59
C ASN A 77 13.56 -24.27 -0.68
N ASP A 78 13.30 -25.16 0.29
CA ASP A 78 14.22 -25.67 1.34
C ASP A 78 14.63 -24.70 2.47
N LEU A 79 14.12 -23.48 2.47
CA LEU A 79 14.25 -22.50 3.56
C LEU A 79 13.22 -22.76 4.67
N THR A 80 13.47 -22.25 5.87
CA THR A 80 12.43 -22.08 6.89
C THR A 80 11.68 -20.77 6.65
N LEU A 81 10.48 -20.62 7.24
CA LEU A 81 9.74 -19.36 7.17
C LEU A 81 10.53 -18.17 7.74
N ASP A 82 11.37 -18.41 8.75
CA ASP A 82 12.25 -17.39 9.34
C ASP A 82 13.40 -17.01 8.40
N GLU A 83 14.01 -17.99 7.74
CA GLU A 83 15.07 -17.77 6.75
C GLU A 83 14.54 -17.03 5.51
N LEU A 84 13.40 -17.48 4.96
CA LEU A 84 12.76 -16.79 3.84
C LEU A 84 12.30 -15.39 4.27
N GLY A 85 11.75 -15.26 5.48
CA GLY A 85 11.35 -13.99 6.05
C GLY A 85 12.52 -13.01 6.21
N ALA A 86 13.71 -13.49 6.57
CA ALA A 86 14.92 -12.67 6.63
C ALA A 86 15.31 -12.12 5.25
N ILE A 87 15.20 -12.94 4.20
CA ILE A 87 15.47 -12.48 2.83
C ILE A 87 14.44 -11.43 2.39
N HIS A 88 13.15 -11.69 2.61
CA HIS A 88 12.08 -10.73 2.31
C HIS A 88 12.23 -9.43 3.08
N LEU A 89 12.68 -9.48 4.34
CA LEU A 89 12.91 -8.30 5.15
C LEU A 89 14.08 -7.46 4.63
N TYR A 90 15.11 -8.11 4.08
CA TYR A 90 16.26 -7.43 3.48
C TYR A 90 15.88 -6.66 2.21
N ILE A 91 15.08 -7.27 1.32
CA ILE A 91 14.67 -6.66 0.04
C ILE A 91 13.50 -5.68 0.17
N LEU A 92 12.86 -5.59 1.34
CA LEU A 92 11.70 -4.73 1.55
C LEU A 92 12.07 -3.24 1.38
N GLU A 93 11.47 -2.58 0.40
CA GLU A 93 11.59 -1.14 0.21
C GLU A 93 10.89 -0.38 1.35
N GLY A 94 11.56 0.67 1.86
CA GLY A 94 11.04 1.52 2.92
C GLY A 94 10.39 2.79 2.39
N SER A 95 9.63 3.48 3.24
CA SER A 95 9.01 4.79 2.93
C SER A 95 10.02 5.91 2.62
N SER A 96 11.30 5.70 2.96
CA SER A 96 12.44 6.53 2.57
C SER A 96 13.64 5.62 2.25
N PRO A 97 14.43 5.92 1.21
CA PRO A 97 15.65 5.17 0.87
C PRO A 97 16.66 5.06 2.02
N THR A 98 16.69 6.03 2.93
CA THR A 98 17.65 6.09 4.05
C THR A 98 17.22 5.30 5.28
N LYS A 99 16.01 4.73 5.28
CA LYS A 99 15.43 3.97 6.40
C LYS A 99 15.08 2.52 6.05
N CYS A 100 15.53 2.00 4.90
CA CYS A 100 15.37 0.58 4.57
C CYS A 100 16.51 -0.26 5.16
N ILE A 101 16.22 -1.56 5.38
CA ILE A 101 17.14 -2.48 6.05
C ILE A 101 18.39 -2.71 5.22
N SER A 102 18.24 -2.88 3.91
CA SER A 102 19.37 -3.04 2.99
C SER A 102 20.31 -1.83 3.01
N TYR A 103 19.77 -0.61 3.13
CA TYR A 103 20.58 0.61 3.27
C TYR A 103 21.34 0.63 4.60
N LEU A 104 20.62 0.52 5.72
CA LEU A 104 21.20 0.64 7.06
C LEU A 104 22.21 -0.47 7.36
N LEU A 105 21.92 -1.71 6.99
CA LEU A 105 22.84 -2.82 7.19
C LEU A 105 24.14 -2.60 6.40
N ASN A 106 24.03 -2.28 5.12
CA ASN A 106 25.20 -2.06 4.28
C ASN A 106 26.00 -0.82 4.73
N GLU A 107 25.33 0.18 5.29
CA GLU A 107 25.97 1.34 5.89
C GLU A 107 26.72 0.99 7.18
N THR A 108 26.11 0.22 8.09
CA THR A 108 26.80 -0.26 9.29
C THR A 108 28.00 -1.12 8.95
N ILE A 109 27.89 -2.00 7.95
CA ILE A 109 29.03 -2.78 7.48
C ILE A 109 30.13 -1.83 7.00
N ARG A 110 29.84 -0.88 6.09
CA ARG A 110 30.83 0.06 5.53
C ARG A 110 31.56 0.90 6.58
N ARG A 111 30.90 1.28 7.68
CA ARG A 111 31.54 2.06 8.74
C ARG A 111 32.60 1.27 9.52
N GLY A 112 32.52 -0.06 9.50
CA GLY A 112 33.52 -0.94 10.11
C GLY A 112 33.55 -0.92 11.65
N PHE A 113 32.60 -0.27 12.31
CA PHE A 113 32.52 -0.27 13.78
C PHE A 113 31.92 -1.60 14.28
N LEU A 114 32.76 -2.46 14.84
CA LEU A 114 32.36 -3.78 15.35
C LEU A 114 31.23 -3.70 16.39
N GLU A 115 31.19 -2.65 17.22
CA GLU A 115 30.15 -2.44 18.23
C GLU A 115 28.78 -2.18 17.62
N GLU A 116 28.71 -1.42 16.51
CA GLU A 116 27.45 -1.19 15.78
C GLU A 116 27.01 -2.46 15.05
N LEU A 117 27.96 -3.22 14.50
CA LEU A 117 27.67 -4.46 13.79
C LEU A 117 27.16 -5.58 14.71
N GLN A 118 27.54 -5.58 16.00
CA GLN A 118 27.05 -6.55 16.99
C GLN A 118 25.52 -6.59 17.09
N LEU A 119 24.85 -5.45 16.91
CA LEU A 119 23.38 -5.38 16.90
C LEU A 119 22.77 -6.20 15.74
N TRP A 120 23.51 -6.35 14.66
CA TRP A 120 23.08 -7.07 13.47
C TRP A 120 23.40 -8.56 13.50
N TYR A 121 24.26 -9.05 14.41
CA TYR A 121 24.70 -10.45 14.41
C TYR A 121 23.56 -11.48 14.40
N PRO A 122 22.51 -11.37 15.22
CA PRO A 122 21.42 -12.34 15.20
C PRO A 122 20.68 -12.38 13.86
N TYR A 123 20.42 -11.21 13.27
CA TYR A 123 19.77 -11.09 11.97
C TYR A 123 20.67 -11.55 10.82
N LEU A 124 21.94 -11.15 10.84
CA LEU A 124 22.94 -11.53 9.83
C LEU A 124 23.19 -13.04 9.81
N ASN A 125 23.23 -13.70 10.96
CA ASN A 125 23.37 -15.15 11.03
C ASN A 125 22.20 -15.86 10.32
N LEU A 126 20.97 -15.42 10.58
CA LEU A 126 19.76 -15.94 9.93
C LEU A 126 19.76 -15.66 8.42
N LEU A 127 20.06 -14.43 8.01
CA LEU A 127 20.11 -14.00 6.60
C LEU A 127 21.19 -14.75 5.81
N LEU A 128 22.40 -14.88 6.35
CA LEU A 128 23.51 -15.57 5.68
C LEU A 128 23.21 -17.07 5.48
N ARG A 129 22.64 -17.73 6.49
CA ARG A 129 22.22 -19.14 6.39
C ARG A 129 21.13 -19.32 5.34
N ALA A 130 20.15 -18.41 5.30
CA ALA A 130 19.11 -18.40 4.29
C ALA A 130 19.69 -18.27 2.86
N LEU A 131 20.55 -17.26 2.64
CA LEU A 131 21.16 -17.03 1.34
C LEU A 131 22.07 -18.19 0.89
N CYS A 132 22.73 -18.89 1.83
CA CYS A 132 23.56 -20.05 1.49
C CYS A 132 22.76 -21.24 0.96
N LYS A 133 21.50 -21.40 1.37
CA LYS A 133 20.60 -22.44 0.88
C LYS A 133 20.07 -22.14 -0.53
N LEU A 134 20.07 -20.87 -0.95
CA LEU A 134 19.63 -20.51 -2.30
C LEU A 134 20.63 -20.98 -3.37
N PRO A 135 20.13 -21.38 -4.56
CA PRO A 135 20.98 -21.76 -5.67
C PRO A 135 21.84 -20.58 -6.11
N SER A 136 23.13 -20.85 -6.30
CA SER A 136 24.02 -19.91 -6.98
C SER A 136 23.76 -19.93 -8.48
N ILE A 137 24.06 -18.83 -9.17
CA ILE A 137 23.80 -18.68 -10.61
C ILE A 137 24.58 -19.69 -11.46
N GLY A 138 25.72 -20.19 -10.96
CA GLY A 138 26.38 -21.43 -11.40
C GLY A 138 27.14 -21.33 -12.73
N GLN A 139 26.63 -20.60 -13.72
CA GLN A 139 27.35 -20.22 -14.93
C GLN A 139 27.73 -18.73 -14.86
N HIS A 140 28.92 -18.36 -15.33
CA HIS A 140 29.38 -16.98 -15.43
C HIS A 140 28.29 -16.08 -16.04
N CYS A 141 27.67 -15.26 -15.19
CA CYS A 141 26.52 -14.43 -15.52
C CYS A 141 26.88 -12.99 -15.29
N THR A 142 26.53 -12.14 -16.27
CA THR A 142 26.72 -10.70 -16.12
C THR A 142 25.56 -10.12 -15.31
N VAL A 143 25.88 -9.47 -14.20
CA VAL A 143 24.96 -8.66 -13.40
C VAL A 143 25.44 -7.22 -13.31
N TYR A 144 24.51 -6.31 -13.08
CA TYR A 144 24.75 -4.86 -13.12
C TYR A 144 24.44 -4.23 -11.77
N ARG A 145 25.33 -3.33 -11.32
CA ARG A 145 25.14 -2.51 -10.12
C ARG A 145 25.47 -1.05 -10.39
N GLY A 146 24.56 -0.15 -10.02
CA GLY A 146 24.68 1.28 -10.30
C GLY A 146 24.98 2.11 -9.07
N VAL A 147 25.87 3.08 -9.23
CA VAL A 147 26.23 4.11 -8.25
C VAL A 147 25.96 5.47 -8.91
N ARG A 148 25.06 6.24 -8.31
CA ARG A 148 24.68 7.57 -8.80
C ARG A 148 25.65 8.62 -8.30
N SER A 149 25.66 9.75 -9.00
CA SER A 149 26.27 11.02 -8.56
C SER A 149 27.77 10.99 -8.30
N CYS A 150 28.50 9.90 -8.59
CA CYS A 150 29.95 9.88 -8.40
C CYS A 150 30.71 8.87 -9.31
N ASP A 151 31.99 9.18 -9.57
CA ASP A 151 32.92 8.47 -10.46
C ASP A 151 33.93 7.65 -9.64
N LEU A 152 33.84 6.33 -9.75
CA LEU A 152 34.68 5.35 -9.04
C LEU A 152 35.92 4.89 -9.82
N SER A 153 36.08 5.34 -11.06
CA SER A 153 37.05 4.74 -11.99
C SER A 153 38.51 4.82 -11.52
N ASN A 154 38.84 5.81 -10.69
CA ASN A 154 40.18 6.03 -10.15
C ASN A 154 40.47 5.20 -8.88
N GLU A 155 39.45 4.81 -8.12
CA GLU A 155 39.60 4.02 -6.89
C GLU A 155 39.93 2.55 -7.21
N TYR A 156 39.41 2.09 -8.35
CA TYR A 156 39.60 0.76 -8.89
C TYR A 156 40.75 0.73 -9.87
N LYS A 157 41.91 0.23 -9.48
CA LYS A 157 43.09 0.10 -10.34
C LYS A 157 42.90 -1.07 -11.30
N ASP A 158 43.48 -0.94 -12.49
CA ASP A 158 43.50 -2.03 -13.47
C ASP A 158 44.18 -3.26 -12.86
N ASP A 159 43.61 -4.44 -13.10
CA ASP A 159 44.02 -5.73 -12.50
C ASP A 159 43.96 -5.80 -10.97
N GLY A 160 43.45 -4.76 -10.29
CA GLY A 160 43.27 -4.77 -8.84
C GLY A 160 42.22 -5.78 -8.39
N ILE A 161 42.48 -6.44 -7.26
CA ILE A 161 41.55 -7.38 -6.61
C ILE A 161 40.97 -6.70 -5.39
N TYR A 162 39.64 -6.70 -5.30
CA TYR A 162 38.86 -5.99 -4.29
C TYR A 162 37.85 -6.93 -3.64
N THR A 163 37.56 -6.72 -2.36
CA THR A 163 36.62 -7.54 -1.60
C THR A 163 35.27 -6.84 -1.48
N TRP A 164 34.22 -7.49 -1.98
CA TRP A 164 32.85 -7.01 -1.94
C TRP A 164 32.28 -7.21 -0.54
N TRP A 165 32.34 -6.21 0.33
CA TRP A 165 31.93 -6.35 1.74
C TRP A 165 30.44 -6.06 2.02
N THR A 166 29.66 -5.65 1.04
CA THR A 166 28.22 -5.34 1.24
C THR A 166 27.32 -6.38 0.58
N PHE A 167 26.07 -6.48 1.00
CA PHE A 167 25.07 -7.22 0.25
C PHE A 167 24.72 -6.43 -1.01
N GLY A 168 25.09 -6.97 -2.17
CA GLY A 168 24.96 -6.29 -3.46
C GLY A 168 23.69 -6.71 -4.21
N SER A 169 22.63 -5.91 -4.14
CA SER A 169 21.45 -6.06 -5.00
C SER A 169 21.80 -5.70 -6.45
N CYS A 170 21.78 -6.68 -7.35
CA CYS A 170 22.19 -6.52 -8.74
C CYS A 170 21.06 -6.94 -9.70
N LEU A 171 20.98 -6.26 -10.84
CA LEU A 171 20.01 -6.56 -11.90
C LEU A 171 20.67 -7.31 -13.04
N GLN A 172 19.92 -8.16 -13.73
CA GLN A 172 20.39 -8.82 -14.96
C GLN A 172 20.12 -7.99 -16.23
N SER A 173 19.16 -7.07 -16.18
CA SER A 173 18.78 -6.21 -17.30
C SER A 173 19.44 -4.83 -17.27
N LEU A 174 20.17 -4.50 -18.35
CA LEU A 174 20.75 -3.17 -18.53
C LEU A 174 19.69 -2.08 -18.78
N ASP A 175 18.50 -2.45 -19.27
CA ASP A 175 17.45 -1.48 -19.55
C ASP A 175 16.75 -0.99 -18.27
N GLN A 176 16.59 -1.87 -17.27
CA GLN A 176 16.10 -1.47 -15.95
C GLN A 176 17.07 -0.51 -15.25
N MET A 177 18.39 -0.68 -15.44
CA MET A 177 19.39 0.22 -14.88
C MET A 177 19.21 1.68 -15.32
N LYS A 178 18.65 1.92 -16.50
CA LYS A 178 18.42 3.28 -17.03
C LYS A 178 17.29 4.04 -16.30
N LEU A 179 16.52 3.37 -15.44
CA LEU A 179 15.48 4.03 -14.64
C LEU A 179 16.11 4.95 -13.59
N PRO A 180 15.50 6.11 -13.27
CA PRO A 180 16.05 7.08 -12.30
C PRO A 180 16.24 6.52 -10.88
N THR A 181 15.47 5.47 -10.53
CA THR A 181 15.54 4.77 -9.25
C THR A 181 16.81 3.95 -9.07
N PHE A 182 17.44 3.48 -10.16
CA PHE A 182 18.66 2.68 -10.13
C PHE A 182 19.90 3.50 -10.45
N LEU A 183 20.21 3.72 -11.73
CA LEU A 183 21.38 4.50 -12.17
C LEU A 183 20.98 5.81 -12.87
N GLY A 184 19.85 5.83 -13.57
CA GLY A 184 19.43 6.96 -14.39
C GLY A 184 20.25 7.15 -15.67
N LYS A 185 19.93 8.20 -16.43
CA LYS A 185 20.45 8.44 -17.79
C LYS A 185 21.41 9.63 -17.91
N GLN A 186 21.57 10.45 -16.88
CA GLN A 186 22.32 11.71 -16.94
C GLN A 186 23.09 11.93 -15.63
N GLY A 187 24.13 12.77 -15.68
CA GLY A 187 25.00 13.08 -14.56
C GLY A 187 26.13 12.07 -14.34
N VAL A 188 27.14 12.47 -13.57
CA VAL A 188 28.30 11.63 -13.23
C VAL A 188 27.83 10.40 -12.48
N ARG A 189 28.15 9.22 -12.99
CA ARG A 189 27.70 7.96 -12.40
C ARG A 189 28.60 6.79 -12.75
N THR A 190 28.60 5.76 -11.91
CA THR A 190 29.37 4.54 -12.11
C THR A 190 28.46 3.33 -12.28
N LEU A 191 28.71 2.52 -13.31
CA LEU A 191 28.11 1.21 -13.52
C LEU A 191 29.16 0.12 -13.33
N PHE A 192 28.93 -0.77 -12.37
CA PHE A 192 29.65 -2.03 -12.28
C PHE A 192 28.98 -3.06 -13.18
N LYS A 193 29.75 -3.63 -14.09
CA LYS A 193 29.39 -4.81 -14.86
C LYS A 193 30.16 -5.98 -14.29
N LEU A 194 29.47 -6.81 -13.53
CA LEU A 194 30.08 -7.92 -12.79
C LEU A 194 29.85 -9.23 -13.55
N ASP A 195 30.93 -9.94 -13.82
CA ASP A 195 30.92 -11.34 -14.24
C ASP A 195 31.02 -12.22 -12.99
N CYS A 196 29.90 -12.76 -12.52
CA CYS A 196 29.82 -13.54 -11.27
C CYS A 196 29.13 -14.89 -11.46
N TYR A 197 29.44 -15.84 -10.59
CA TYR A 197 28.85 -17.18 -10.57
C TYR A 197 28.31 -17.57 -9.18
N SER A 198 28.82 -16.96 -8.10
CA SER A 198 28.38 -17.28 -6.73
C SER A 198 27.14 -16.51 -6.27
N GLY A 199 26.71 -15.49 -7.00
CA GLY A 199 25.52 -14.68 -6.70
C GLY A 199 24.27 -15.54 -6.49
N LYS A 200 23.41 -15.11 -5.57
CA LYS A 200 22.19 -15.82 -5.17
C LYS A 200 20.99 -15.26 -5.91
N ARG A 201 20.31 -16.10 -6.70
CA ARG A 201 19.11 -15.69 -7.45
C ARG A 201 17.89 -15.75 -6.54
N LEU A 202 17.12 -14.67 -6.51
CA LEU A 202 15.83 -14.62 -5.84
C LEU A 202 14.74 -15.05 -6.81
N SER A 203 14.37 -16.33 -6.80
CA SER A 203 13.35 -16.89 -7.71
C SER A 203 11.94 -16.33 -7.50
N PHE A 204 11.73 -15.54 -6.44
CA PHE A 204 10.46 -14.95 -6.02
C PHE A 204 10.42 -13.42 -6.21
N SER A 205 11.46 -12.82 -6.81
CA SER A 205 11.47 -11.41 -7.22
C SER A 205 11.06 -11.30 -8.69
N GLU A 206 10.17 -10.34 -9.02
CA GLU A 206 9.73 -10.09 -10.41
C GLU A 206 10.84 -9.49 -11.29
N ASP A 207 11.92 -8.98 -10.68
CA ASP A 207 12.98 -8.20 -11.34
C ASP A 207 14.27 -8.98 -11.66
N ASP A 208 14.24 -10.32 -11.61
CA ASP A 208 15.43 -11.18 -11.80
C ASP A 208 16.63 -10.75 -10.92
N GLU A 209 16.33 -10.36 -9.67
CA GLU A 209 17.31 -9.79 -8.76
C GLU A 209 18.33 -10.84 -8.28
N VAL A 210 19.59 -10.44 -8.29
CA VAL A 210 20.73 -11.22 -7.80
C VAL A 210 21.33 -10.54 -6.59
N ILE A 211 21.42 -11.26 -5.47
CA ILE A 211 22.15 -10.80 -4.29
C ILE A 211 23.58 -11.34 -4.32
N LEU A 212 24.54 -10.43 -4.31
CA LEU A 212 25.94 -10.73 -4.01
C LEU A 212 26.15 -10.75 -2.49
N MET A 213 26.76 -11.82 -2.00
CA MET A 213 27.11 -11.94 -0.58
C MET A 213 28.39 -11.14 -0.26
N PRO A 214 28.54 -10.65 0.98
CA PRO A 214 29.77 -10.02 1.41
C PRO A 214 30.96 -11.02 1.37
N GLY A 215 32.19 -10.52 1.28
CA GLY A 215 33.43 -11.31 1.33
C GLY A 215 33.88 -11.92 -0.01
N PHE A 216 33.17 -11.68 -1.12
CA PHE A 216 33.60 -12.15 -2.44
C PHE A 216 34.64 -11.24 -3.08
N HIS A 217 35.58 -11.85 -3.81
CA HIS A 217 36.69 -11.14 -4.41
C HIS A 217 36.41 -10.88 -5.89
N PHE A 218 36.70 -9.68 -6.36
CA PHE A 218 36.50 -9.27 -7.74
C PHE A 218 37.76 -8.62 -8.29
N GLN A 219 38.19 -9.06 -9.47
CA GLN A 219 39.29 -8.47 -10.20
C GLN A 219 38.75 -7.46 -11.22
N VAL A 220 39.34 -6.27 -11.28
CA VAL A 220 39.05 -5.28 -12.34
C VAL A 220 39.66 -5.76 -13.65
N VAL A 221 38.81 -6.06 -14.63
CA VAL A 221 39.22 -6.56 -15.96
C VAL A 221 39.18 -5.49 -17.05
N GLY A 222 38.62 -4.32 -16.74
CA GLY A 222 38.62 -3.18 -17.65
C GLY A 222 37.76 -2.02 -17.16
N LYS A 223 37.92 -0.87 -17.80
CA LYS A 223 37.14 0.34 -17.55
C LYS A 223 36.79 1.03 -18.87
N LEU A 224 35.61 1.64 -18.92
CA LEU A 224 35.14 2.40 -20.07
C LEU A 224 34.46 3.69 -19.58
N ARG A 225 34.86 4.83 -20.13
CA ARG A 225 34.18 6.11 -19.92
C ARG A 225 33.37 6.46 -21.15
N SER A 226 32.07 6.67 -20.96
CA SER A 226 31.13 7.06 -22.02
C SER A 226 31.00 8.58 -22.10
N LEU A 227 30.45 9.07 -23.22
CA LEU A 227 30.27 10.51 -23.49
C LEU A 227 29.19 11.18 -22.62
N ASP A 228 28.35 10.39 -21.96
CA ASP A 228 27.21 10.82 -21.14
C ASP A 228 27.51 10.81 -19.63
N ASP A 229 28.78 10.99 -19.25
CA ASP A 229 29.26 10.97 -17.85
C ASP A 229 29.05 9.63 -17.12
N LEU A 230 28.88 8.55 -17.88
CA LEU A 230 28.84 7.17 -17.36
C LEU A 230 30.23 6.54 -17.37
N ASN A 231 30.70 6.15 -16.18
CA ASN A 231 31.92 5.35 -16.00
C ASN A 231 31.54 3.88 -15.75
N THR A 232 31.95 2.98 -16.63
CA THR A 232 31.70 1.54 -16.47
C THR A 232 32.97 0.85 -16.00
N ILE A 233 32.88 0.10 -14.90
CA ILE A 233 33.95 -0.75 -14.36
C ILE A 233 33.55 -2.19 -14.59
N TYR A 234 34.38 -2.93 -15.32
CA TYR A 234 34.20 -4.35 -15.58
C TYR A 234 34.96 -5.11 -14.52
N VAL A 235 34.26 -5.95 -13.78
CA VAL A 235 34.87 -6.79 -12.75
C VAL A 235 34.48 -8.25 -12.94
N ARG A 236 35.40 -9.16 -12.62
CA ARG A 236 35.19 -10.60 -12.66
C ARG A 236 35.41 -11.20 -11.29
N GLU A 237 34.47 -12.03 -10.85
CA GLU A 237 34.59 -12.78 -9.62
C GLU A 237 35.83 -13.70 -9.66
N VAL A 238 36.66 -13.60 -8.63
CA VAL A 238 37.86 -14.42 -8.44
C VAL A 238 37.49 -15.59 -7.54
N PRO A 239 37.79 -16.84 -7.94
CA PRO A 239 37.56 -18.00 -7.10
C PRO A 239 38.28 -17.87 -5.75
N PRO A 240 37.61 -18.22 -4.63
CA PRO A 240 38.22 -18.08 -3.32
C PRO A 240 39.47 -18.97 -3.19
N SER A 241 40.54 -18.39 -2.63
CA SER A 241 41.83 -19.07 -2.41
C SER A 241 41.74 -20.24 -1.40
N SER A 242 40.67 -20.29 -0.61
CA SER A 242 40.36 -21.37 0.34
C SER A 242 38.86 -21.67 0.34
N THR A 243 38.53 -22.95 0.19
CA THR A 243 37.20 -23.56 -0.03
C THR A 243 36.21 -23.49 1.16
N GLU A 244 36.40 -22.61 2.12
CA GLU A 244 35.56 -22.56 3.33
C GLU A 244 35.28 -21.11 3.70
N ILE A 245 34.30 -20.48 3.04
CA ILE A 245 33.71 -19.26 3.60
C ILE A 245 32.31 -19.56 4.13
N ILE A 246 31.51 -20.41 3.47
CA ILE A 246 30.26 -20.93 4.06
C ILE A 246 29.91 -22.32 3.48
N SER A 247 30.48 -23.39 4.02
CA SER A 247 29.92 -24.73 3.84
C SER A 247 28.72 -24.88 4.79
N PRO A 248 27.61 -25.54 4.40
CA PRO A 248 26.51 -25.78 5.33
C PRO A 248 27.01 -26.63 6.50
N VAL A 249 27.13 -26.03 7.67
CA VAL A 249 27.48 -26.75 8.89
C VAL A 249 26.34 -27.73 9.18
N PRO A 250 26.60 -29.05 9.26
CA PRO A 250 25.59 -30.02 9.62
C PRO A 250 25.00 -29.65 10.98
N ILE A 251 23.68 -29.77 11.12
CA ILE A 251 22.99 -29.55 12.38
C ILE A 251 23.64 -30.46 13.43
N ALA A 252 24.31 -29.87 14.43
CA ALA A 252 24.63 -30.60 15.65
C ALA A 252 23.28 -30.94 16.30
N THR A 253 22.90 -32.21 16.23
CA THR A 253 21.75 -32.76 16.93
C THR A 253 21.96 -32.58 18.43
N THR A 254 21.51 -31.45 18.98
CA THR A 254 21.29 -31.30 20.42
C THR A 254 19.89 -31.83 20.75
N VAL A 255 19.68 -33.09 20.42
CA VAL A 255 18.62 -33.93 20.99
C VAL A 255 19.18 -34.47 22.31
N GLU A 256 19.19 -33.65 23.37
CA GLU A 256 19.43 -34.18 24.72
C GLU A 256 19.00 -33.26 25.87
N ALA A 257 18.64 -31.99 25.63
CA ALA A 257 18.13 -31.10 26.69
C ALA A 257 16.59 -30.97 26.73
N SER A 258 15.86 -31.53 25.77
CA SER A 258 14.40 -31.37 25.63
C SER A 258 13.56 -32.56 26.12
N GLU A 259 14.15 -33.74 26.35
CA GLU A 259 13.41 -34.93 26.81
C GLU A 259 13.19 -34.99 28.33
N GLU A 260 14.06 -34.38 29.14
CA GLU A 260 13.86 -34.34 30.60
C GLU A 260 12.73 -33.38 31.02
N LEU A 261 12.54 -32.26 30.32
CA LEU A 261 11.47 -31.29 30.60
C LEU A 261 10.08 -31.75 30.11
N LEU A 262 10.02 -32.52 29.01
CA LEU A 262 8.79 -33.11 28.50
C LEU A 262 8.29 -34.28 29.37
N SER A 263 9.19 -35.06 29.97
CA SER A 263 8.81 -36.16 30.87
C SER A 263 8.19 -35.70 32.21
N LEU A 264 8.56 -34.49 32.69
CA LEU A 264 8.03 -33.90 33.92
C LEU A 264 6.64 -33.25 33.72
N ALA A 265 6.38 -32.71 32.52
CA ALA A 265 5.09 -32.10 32.16
C ALA A 265 3.99 -33.14 31.85
N VAL A 266 4.36 -34.33 31.38
CA VAL A 266 3.41 -35.43 31.10
C VAL A 266 2.94 -36.12 32.40
N LYS A 267 3.81 -36.24 33.42
CA LYS A 267 3.43 -36.82 34.73
C LYS A 267 2.52 -35.92 35.56
N THR A 268 2.53 -34.60 35.36
CA THR A 268 1.62 -33.66 36.05
C THR A 268 0.23 -33.55 35.39
N LYS A 269 0.07 -33.98 34.12
CA LYS A 269 -1.21 -33.92 33.39
C LYS A 269 -2.07 -35.19 33.54
N GLN A 270 -1.48 -36.35 33.88
CA GLN A 270 -2.23 -37.60 34.10
C GLN A 270 -2.88 -37.72 35.49
N ARG A 271 -2.40 -36.99 36.52
CA ARG A 271 -3.04 -36.98 37.86
C ARG A 271 -4.27 -36.06 37.98
N ARG A 272 -4.55 -35.21 36.99
CA ARG A 272 -5.74 -34.32 36.99
C ARG A 272 -6.93 -34.83 36.17
N LYS A 273 -6.83 -36.01 35.53
CA LYS A 273 -7.92 -36.62 34.73
C LYS A 273 -8.77 -37.68 35.46
N ALA A 274 -8.51 -37.95 36.74
CA ALA A 274 -9.27 -38.93 37.53
C ALA A 274 -9.99 -38.29 38.74
N SER A 275 -10.79 -37.24 38.51
CA SER A 275 -11.84 -36.77 39.42
C SER A 275 -12.42 -35.47 38.86
N MET A 276 -13.50 -35.54 38.09
CA MET A 276 -14.60 -34.55 38.08
C MET A 276 -15.66 -34.97 37.07
N LYS A 277 -16.88 -35.18 37.58
CA LYS A 277 -18.12 -35.48 36.85
C LYS A 277 -18.43 -34.43 35.77
N PRO A 278 -19.21 -34.77 34.71
CA PRO A 278 -19.44 -33.89 33.58
C PRO A 278 -20.23 -32.65 33.98
N ARG A 279 -19.62 -31.46 33.87
CA ARG A 279 -20.32 -30.18 34.06
C ARG A 279 -21.15 -29.87 32.81
N LYS A 280 -22.37 -29.41 33.05
CA LYS A 280 -23.42 -28.99 32.10
C LYS A 280 -23.02 -27.90 31.08
N SER A 281 -21.74 -27.52 30.93
CA SER A 281 -21.30 -26.39 30.09
C SER A 281 -20.98 -26.74 28.63
N PHE A 282 -20.74 -28.01 28.29
CA PHE A 282 -20.45 -28.41 26.89
C PHE A 282 -21.70 -28.45 26.00
N LYS A 283 -22.88 -28.74 26.56
CA LYS A 283 -24.13 -28.58 25.82
C LYS A 283 -24.40 -27.11 25.46
N ASN A 284 -23.91 -26.16 26.27
CA ASN A 284 -24.08 -24.72 26.01
C ASN A 284 -23.10 -24.17 24.95
N ALA A 285 -21.91 -24.77 24.77
CA ALA A 285 -20.98 -24.37 23.71
C ALA A 285 -21.46 -24.83 22.33
N ALA A 286 -21.94 -26.08 22.22
CA ALA A 286 -22.57 -26.56 21.00
C ALA A 286 -23.90 -25.84 20.71
N HIS A 287 -24.71 -25.52 21.73
CA HIS A 287 -25.88 -24.64 21.55
C HIS A 287 -25.50 -23.22 21.14
N ARG A 288 -24.36 -22.68 21.58
CA ARG A 288 -23.85 -21.37 21.16
C ARG A 288 -23.31 -21.37 19.73
N ILE A 289 -22.71 -22.46 19.28
CA ILE A 289 -22.26 -22.66 17.89
C ILE A 289 -23.47 -22.80 16.95
N ILE A 290 -24.50 -23.55 17.37
CA ILE A 290 -25.77 -23.66 16.64
C ILE A 290 -26.55 -22.33 16.70
N GLN A 291 -26.53 -21.59 17.82
CA GLN A 291 -27.10 -20.24 17.91
C GLN A 291 -26.29 -19.21 17.10
N MET A 292 -24.96 -19.31 16.97
CA MET A 292 -24.16 -18.41 16.13
C MET A 292 -24.48 -18.59 14.65
N SER A 293 -24.82 -19.81 14.21
CA SER A 293 -25.38 -20.04 12.87
C SER A 293 -26.76 -19.39 12.66
N GLN A 294 -27.50 -19.13 13.75
CA GLN A 294 -28.81 -18.43 13.72
C GLN A 294 -28.69 -16.90 13.85
N VAL A 295 -27.51 -16.35 14.19
CA VAL A 295 -27.28 -14.91 14.40
C VAL A 295 -26.64 -14.22 13.17
N LEU A 296 -26.18 -15.00 12.19
CA LEU A 296 -25.63 -14.51 10.93
C LEU A 296 -26.74 -14.47 9.89
N GLN A 297 -27.44 -13.33 9.79
CA GLN A 297 -28.44 -13.11 8.76
C GLN A 297 -27.74 -13.01 7.39
N VAL A 298 -27.64 -14.14 6.69
CA VAL A 298 -27.31 -14.20 5.26
C VAL A 298 -28.54 -13.64 4.53
N CYS A 299 -28.49 -12.38 4.11
CA CYS A 299 -29.63 -11.75 3.43
C CYS A 299 -29.74 -12.13 1.94
N SER A 300 -28.79 -12.90 1.41
CA SER A 300 -28.87 -13.67 0.15
C SER A 300 -27.61 -14.52 0.03
N ASP A 301 -27.62 -15.58 -0.76
CA ASP A 301 -26.52 -16.58 -0.84
C ASP A 301 -25.13 -16.00 -1.18
N HIS A 302 -25.06 -14.74 -1.63
CA HIS A 302 -23.82 -14.06 -2.05
C HIS A 302 -23.40 -12.88 -1.14
N ILE A 303 -24.15 -12.58 -0.08
CA ILE A 303 -23.89 -11.43 0.82
C ILE A 303 -23.48 -11.91 2.22
N LEU A 304 -22.29 -11.53 2.66
CA LEU A 304 -21.83 -11.70 4.03
C LEU A 304 -22.04 -10.42 4.84
N GLU A 305 -23.15 -10.38 5.57
CA GLU A 305 -23.52 -9.24 6.43
C GLU A 305 -22.98 -9.41 7.86
N LEU A 306 -21.98 -8.61 8.20
CA LEU A 306 -21.32 -8.60 9.50
C LEU A 306 -21.40 -7.24 10.21
N SER A 307 -22.17 -6.29 9.67
CA SER A 307 -22.26 -4.94 10.21
C SER A 307 -22.67 -4.92 11.68
N GLY A 308 -22.03 -4.03 12.45
CA GLY A 308 -22.32 -3.83 13.87
C GLY A 308 -21.87 -4.97 14.79
N LYS A 309 -21.35 -6.08 14.25
CA LYS A 309 -20.90 -7.22 15.06
C LYS A 309 -19.56 -6.91 15.70
N LYS A 310 -19.45 -7.22 16.99
CA LYS A 310 -18.18 -7.19 17.71
C LYS A 310 -17.42 -8.48 17.40
N LEU A 311 -16.58 -8.43 16.39
CA LEU A 311 -15.73 -9.55 15.99
C LEU A 311 -14.36 -9.43 16.65
N SER A 312 -13.89 -10.50 17.29
CA SER A 312 -12.46 -10.62 17.61
C SER A 312 -11.65 -10.86 16.33
N ILE A 313 -10.32 -10.80 16.42
CA ILE A 313 -9.44 -11.11 15.28
C ILE A 313 -9.66 -12.57 14.83
N ASP A 314 -9.79 -13.50 15.79
CA ASP A 314 -10.01 -14.91 15.51
C ASP A 314 -11.37 -15.16 14.85
N ASP A 315 -12.42 -14.51 15.36
CA ASP A 315 -13.76 -14.60 14.76
C ASP A 315 -13.76 -14.09 13.31
N LEU A 316 -13.06 -12.97 13.06
CA LEU A 316 -12.95 -12.37 11.74
C LEU A 316 -12.16 -13.29 10.79
N MET A 317 -10.99 -13.78 11.22
CA MET A 317 -10.16 -14.71 10.45
C MET A 317 -10.95 -15.98 10.09
N HIS A 318 -11.57 -16.60 11.09
CA HIS A 318 -12.31 -17.85 10.90
C HIS A 318 -13.52 -17.64 9.98
N THR A 319 -14.36 -16.64 10.26
CA THR A 319 -15.55 -16.35 9.46
C THR A 319 -15.19 -16.05 8.02
N LEU A 320 -14.19 -15.20 7.79
CA LEU A 320 -13.84 -14.80 6.44
C LEU A 320 -13.15 -15.92 5.66
N ASN A 321 -12.26 -16.72 6.28
CA ASN A 321 -11.63 -17.86 5.59
C ASN A 321 -12.63 -18.97 5.25
N GLU A 322 -13.59 -19.25 6.13
CA GLU A 322 -14.61 -20.27 5.85
C GLU A 322 -15.65 -19.80 4.83
N ARG A 323 -16.01 -18.51 4.85
CA ARG A 323 -17.14 -18.00 4.06
C ARG A 323 -16.73 -17.41 2.72
N LEU A 324 -15.56 -16.78 2.60
CA LEU A 324 -15.10 -16.20 1.33
C LEU A 324 -14.49 -17.24 0.38
N THR A 325 -14.52 -18.53 0.75
CA THR A 325 -14.33 -19.67 -0.17
C THR A 325 -15.65 -20.11 -0.82
N GLN A 326 -16.78 -19.63 -0.31
CA GLN A 326 -18.11 -19.76 -0.90
C GLN A 326 -18.33 -18.51 -1.78
N GLU A 327 -19.22 -18.56 -2.77
CA GLU A 327 -19.42 -17.58 -3.87
C GLU A 327 -19.86 -16.15 -3.45
N ILE A 328 -19.37 -15.64 -2.32
CA ILE A 328 -19.69 -14.35 -1.74
C ILE A 328 -19.10 -13.24 -2.60
N THR A 329 -19.97 -12.34 -3.02
CA THR A 329 -19.65 -11.18 -3.85
C THR A 329 -19.74 -9.88 -3.07
N ILE A 330 -20.47 -9.84 -1.95
CA ILE A 330 -20.62 -8.64 -1.12
C ILE A 330 -20.24 -8.94 0.32
N LEU A 331 -19.33 -8.14 0.87
CA LEU A 331 -18.89 -8.21 2.26
C LEU A 331 -19.15 -6.90 2.97
N ASN A 332 -20.01 -6.93 3.99
CA ASN A 332 -20.28 -5.78 4.83
C ASN A 332 -19.67 -5.96 6.23
N LEU A 333 -18.61 -5.19 6.51
CA LEU A 333 -17.91 -5.11 7.79
C LEU A 333 -18.09 -3.74 8.46
N SER A 334 -19.11 -2.98 8.09
CA SER A 334 -19.32 -1.65 8.65
C SER A 334 -19.60 -1.68 10.16
N LYS A 335 -19.15 -0.68 10.91
CA LYS A 335 -19.40 -0.59 12.37
C LYS A 335 -18.92 -1.82 13.18
N THR A 336 -17.90 -2.56 12.72
CA THR A 336 -17.38 -3.76 13.41
C THR A 336 -16.16 -3.47 14.31
N ASN A 337 -15.83 -2.19 14.49
CA ASN A 337 -14.65 -1.75 15.21
C ASN A 337 -13.37 -2.38 14.64
N LEU A 338 -13.19 -2.25 13.31
CA LEU A 338 -11.96 -2.65 12.62
C LEU A 338 -10.83 -1.73 13.06
N THR A 339 -9.91 -2.28 13.83
CA THR A 339 -8.59 -1.68 14.08
C THR A 339 -7.67 -1.97 12.89
N ASN A 340 -6.52 -1.30 12.82
CA ASN A 340 -5.52 -1.59 11.79
C ASN A 340 -5.09 -3.07 11.78
N GLU A 341 -5.01 -3.71 12.96
CA GLU A 341 -4.72 -5.16 13.05
C GLU A 341 -5.82 -6.03 12.43
N LYS A 342 -7.10 -5.69 12.66
CA LYS A 342 -8.21 -6.40 12.00
C LYS A 342 -8.25 -6.13 10.50
N LEU A 343 -7.83 -4.95 10.06
CA LEU A 343 -7.71 -4.67 8.62
C LEU A 343 -6.60 -5.48 7.96
N LYS A 344 -5.53 -5.87 8.67
CA LYS A 344 -4.50 -6.79 8.12
C LYS A 344 -5.12 -8.14 7.75
N VAL A 345 -6.04 -8.64 8.57
CA VAL A 345 -6.82 -9.85 8.25
C VAL A 345 -7.63 -9.65 6.98
N VAL A 346 -8.43 -8.58 6.91
CA VAL A 346 -9.23 -8.27 5.72
C VAL A 346 -8.35 -8.15 4.48
N ALA A 347 -7.23 -7.43 4.58
CA ALA A 347 -6.26 -7.24 3.52
C ALA A 347 -5.65 -8.56 3.02
N ALA A 348 -5.22 -9.43 3.93
CA ALA A 348 -4.65 -10.73 3.58
C ALA A 348 -5.64 -11.58 2.77
N ILE A 349 -6.93 -11.50 3.10
CA ILE A 349 -7.98 -12.24 2.41
C ILE A 349 -8.31 -11.61 1.06
N LEU A 350 -8.38 -10.28 0.96
CA LEU A 350 -8.61 -9.56 -0.31
C LEU A 350 -7.54 -9.83 -1.37
N ARG A 351 -6.31 -10.17 -0.98
CA ARG A 351 -5.24 -10.54 -1.92
C ARG A 351 -5.48 -11.87 -2.62
N LYS A 352 -6.14 -12.80 -1.94
CA LYS A 352 -6.41 -14.16 -2.46
C LYS A 352 -7.82 -14.30 -3.03
N ASN A 353 -8.75 -13.44 -2.58
CA ASN A 353 -10.13 -13.53 -2.98
C ASN A 353 -10.37 -12.97 -4.39
N VAL A 354 -11.05 -13.77 -5.21
CA VAL A 354 -11.39 -13.47 -6.62
C VAL A 354 -12.89 -13.30 -6.85
N THR A 355 -13.71 -13.46 -5.81
CA THR A 355 -15.18 -13.45 -5.91
C THR A 355 -15.79 -12.13 -5.46
N LEU A 356 -15.10 -11.38 -4.60
CA LEU A 356 -15.63 -10.19 -3.94
C LEU A 356 -15.67 -9.01 -4.90
N ILE A 357 -16.88 -8.48 -5.09
CA ILE A 357 -17.22 -7.37 -5.96
C ILE A 357 -17.44 -6.09 -5.14
N GLU A 358 -18.03 -6.20 -3.95
CA GLU A 358 -18.33 -5.08 -3.06
C GLU A 358 -17.79 -5.30 -1.65
N LEU A 359 -17.08 -4.30 -1.15
CA LEU A 359 -16.53 -4.28 0.20
C LEU A 359 -16.96 -3.01 0.93
N ASN A 360 -17.67 -3.20 2.04
CA ASN A 360 -18.08 -2.11 2.91
C ASN A 360 -17.30 -2.13 4.24
N LEU A 361 -16.42 -1.14 4.42
CA LEU A 361 -15.61 -0.91 5.63
C LEU A 361 -16.06 0.33 6.42
N SER A 362 -17.20 0.92 6.08
CA SER A 362 -17.65 2.20 6.63
C SER A 362 -17.82 2.19 8.15
N TYR A 363 -17.75 3.37 8.77
CA TYR A 363 -17.87 3.55 10.22
C TYR A 363 -16.87 2.72 11.04
N ASN A 364 -15.65 2.53 10.51
CA ASN A 364 -14.53 1.95 11.24
C ASN A 364 -13.37 2.97 11.27
N PRO A 365 -12.97 3.50 12.44
CA PRO A 365 -12.07 4.65 12.52
C PRO A 365 -10.59 4.27 12.42
N PHE A 366 -10.18 3.58 11.36
CA PHE A 366 -8.80 3.12 11.15
C PHE A 366 -7.87 4.19 10.58
N GLY A 367 -8.42 5.30 10.07
CA GLY A 367 -7.65 6.46 9.60
C GLY A 367 -6.70 6.17 8.44
N ASN A 368 -5.71 7.04 8.25
CA ASN A 368 -4.82 7.00 7.09
C ASN A 368 -3.99 5.71 7.04
N THR A 369 -3.57 5.17 8.18
CA THR A 369 -2.79 3.92 8.24
C THR A 369 -3.57 2.72 7.70
N GLY A 370 -4.84 2.58 8.10
CA GLY A 370 -5.69 1.52 7.55
C GLY A 370 -6.04 1.77 6.08
N CYS A 371 -6.19 3.03 5.66
CA CYS A 371 -6.40 3.39 4.26
C CYS A 371 -5.22 3.00 3.37
N LEU A 372 -3.98 3.29 3.79
CA LEU A 372 -2.77 2.88 3.10
C LEU A 372 -2.73 1.36 2.91
N LEU A 373 -3.04 0.59 3.95
CA LEU A 373 -3.06 -0.86 3.89
C LEU A 373 -4.08 -1.40 2.87
N ILE A 374 -5.28 -0.81 2.83
CA ILE A 374 -6.31 -1.17 1.84
C ILE A 374 -5.89 -0.73 0.44
N ALA A 375 -5.37 0.47 0.27
CA ALA A 375 -4.88 0.98 -1.01
C ALA A 375 -3.79 0.06 -1.61
N GLN A 376 -2.77 -0.27 -0.82
CA GLN A 376 -1.71 -1.20 -1.21
C GLN A 376 -2.24 -2.59 -1.57
N THR A 377 -3.26 -3.07 -0.84
CA THR A 377 -3.87 -4.37 -1.10
C THR A 377 -4.65 -4.37 -2.42
N LEU A 378 -5.27 -3.25 -2.76
CA LEU A 378 -6.10 -3.15 -3.95
C LEU A 378 -5.31 -2.85 -5.23
N HIS A 379 -4.02 -2.48 -5.19
CA HIS A 379 -3.20 -2.25 -6.39
C HIS A 379 -3.40 -3.32 -7.48
N ASN A 380 -3.32 -4.59 -7.10
CA ASN A 380 -3.42 -5.72 -8.02
C ASN A 380 -4.77 -6.45 -7.94
N ASN A 381 -5.73 -5.97 -7.15
CA ASN A 381 -7.05 -6.60 -7.07
C ASN A 381 -7.89 -6.24 -8.30
N LYS A 382 -8.25 -7.25 -9.10
CA LYS A 382 -8.95 -7.08 -10.38
C LYS A 382 -10.47 -7.35 -10.29
N HIS A 383 -10.98 -7.66 -9.11
CA HIS A 383 -12.34 -8.19 -8.92
C HIS A 383 -13.24 -7.21 -8.17
N LEU A 384 -12.68 -6.45 -7.23
CA LEU A 384 -13.44 -5.50 -6.44
C LEU A 384 -13.84 -4.29 -7.30
N LEU A 385 -15.15 -4.07 -7.43
CA LEU A 385 -15.73 -2.96 -8.19
C LEU A 385 -16.19 -1.82 -7.28
N THR A 386 -16.61 -2.12 -6.05
CA THR A 386 -17.14 -1.13 -5.10
C THR A 386 -16.41 -1.19 -3.77
N LEU A 387 -15.88 -0.04 -3.35
CA LEU A 387 -15.24 0.14 -2.04
C LEU A 387 -15.91 1.26 -1.26
N ASN A 388 -16.39 0.95 -0.05
CA ASN A 388 -16.99 1.93 0.85
C ASN A 388 -16.12 2.18 2.09
N LEU A 389 -15.54 3.39 2.15
CA LEU A 389 -14.70 3.93 3.23
C LEU A 389 -15.38 5.11 3.95
N TYR A 390 -16.72 5.18 3.90
CA TYR A 390 -17.49 6.25 4.53
C TYR A 390 -17.25 6.31 6.04
N ASN A 391 -16.97 7.49 6.59
CA ASN A 391 -16.71 7.71 8.00
C ASN A 391 -15.65 6.76 8.59
N THR A 392 -14.45 6.77 8.01
CA THR A 392 -13.30 5.95 8.44
C THR A 392 -12.16 6.77 9.04
N LYS A 393 -12.41 8.07 9.28
CA LYS A 393 -11.46 9.03 9.87
C LYS A 393 -10.27 9.34 8.95
N LEU A 394 -10.50 9.41 7.65
CA LEU A 394 -9.47 9.78 6.66
C LEU A 394 -9.18 11.28 6.70
N SER A 395 -7.91 11.68 6.54
CA SER A 395 -7.49 13.07 6.32
C SER A 395 -6.91 13.26 4.92
N CYS A 396 -6.33 14.43 4.63
CA CYS A 396 -5.78 14.76 3.31
C CYS A 396 -4.77 13.74 2.77
N ASP A 397 -3.92 13.14 3.61
CA ASP A 397 -2.88 12.19 3.17
C ASP A 397 -3.50 10.91 2.57
N ALA A 398 -4.69 10.51 3.04
CA ALA A 398 -5.40 9.37 2.46
C ALA A 398 -5.75 9.60 0.98
N GLY A 399 -5.93 10.86 0.56
CA GLY A 399 -6.14 11.21 -0.84
C GLY A 399 -4.96 10.78 -1.72
N GLN A 400 -3.73 10.87 -1.22
CA GLN A 400 -2.53 10.46 -1.97
C GLN A 400 -2.46 8.94 -2.12
N TYR A 401 -2.69 8.17 -1.04
CA TYR A 401 -2.67 6.71 -1.10
C TYR A 401 -3.74 6.15 -2.05
N LEU A 402 -4.93 6.75 -2.04
CA LEU A 402 -6.01 6.37 -2.95
C LEU A 402 -5.71 6.78 -4.39
N ALA A 403 -5.08 7.93 -4.63
CA ALA A 403 -4.68 8.35 -5.97
C ALA A 403 -3.64 7.40 -6.57
N GLU A 404 -2.62 7.04 -5.80
CA GLU A 404 -1.61 6.05 -6.20
C GLU A 404 -2.28 4.72 -6.55
N MET A 405 -3.21 4.27 -5.70
CA MET A 405 -3.95 3.05 -5.98
C MET A 405 -4.81 3.12 -7.24
N LEU A 406 -5.54 4.21 -7.46
CA LEU A 406 -6.39 4.40 -8.64
C LEU A 406 -5.58 4.57 -9.94
N SER A 407 -4.32 4.99 -9.84
CA SER A 407 -3.41 5.09 -10.98
C SER A 407 -2.99 3.73 -11.54
N ILE A 408 -3.07 2.68 -10.71
CA ILE A 408 -2.73 1.30 -11.06
C ILE A 408 -4.00 0.46 -11.22
N ASN A 409 -4.96 0.61 -10.31
CA ASN A 409 -6.21 -0.15 -10.31
C ASN A 409 -7.25 0.53 -11.21
N HIS A 410 -7.47 -0.06 -12.38
CA HIS A 410 -8.49 0.38 -13.33
C HIS A 410 -9.79 -0.45 -13.28
N HIS A 411 -9.92 -1.35 -12.30
CA HIS A 411 -11.08 -2.21 -12.11
C HIS A 411 -12.11 -1.61 -11.15
N LEU A 412 -11.68 -0.86 -10.14
CA LEU A 412 -12.58 -0.19 -9.22
C LEU A 412 -13.48 0.79 -9.98
N ARG A 413 -14.79 0.72 -9.73
CA ARG A 413 -15.82 1.53 -10.39
C ARG A 413 -16.50 2.50 -9.44
N SER A 414 -16.68 2.11 -8.18
CA SER A 414 -17.36 2.92 -7.16
C SER A 414 -16.49 3.11 -5.93
N LEU A 415 -16.28 4.36 -5.52
CA LEU A 415 -15.53 4.72 -4.33
C LEU A 415 -16.32 5.67 -3.44
N HIS A 416 -16.62 5.24 -2.21
CA HIS A 416 -17.32 6.06 -1.23
C HIS A 416 -16.36 6.55 -0.13
N LEU A 417 -16.19 7.87 -0.04
CA LEU A 417 -15.30 8.56 0.90
C LEU A 417 -16.06 9.56 1.77
N GLY A 418 -17.39 9.51 1.80
CA GLY A 418 -18.21 10.45 2.53
C GLY A 418 -17.93 10.50 4.05
N VAL A 419 -18.20 11.64 4.67
CA VAL A 419 -18.01 11.90 6.12
C VAL A 419 -16.57 11.59 6.56
N ASN A 420 -15.59 12.12 5.85
CA ASN A 420 -14.18 12.11 6.25
C ASN A 420 -13.65 13.54 6.38
N SER A 421 -12.35 13.75 6.46
CA SER A 421 -11.70 15.06 6.56
C SER A 421 -10.62 15.23 5.51
N LEU A 422 -10.92 14.83 4.26
CA LEU A 422 -10.00 14.99 3.13
C LEU A 422 -9.64 16.48 2.90
N GLY A 423 -10.63 17.37 2.99
CA GLY A 423 -10.49 18.79 2.65
C GLY A 423 -10.10 19.01 1.18
N ASN A 424 -9.86 20.27 0.82
CA ASN A 424 -9.45 20.63 -0.54
C ASN A 424 -8.14 19.94 -0.96
N LEU A 425 -7.19 19.80 -0.03
CA LEU A 425 -5.89 19.19 -0.31
C LEU A 425 -6.00 17.68 -0.58
N GLY A 426 -6.82 16.96 0.21
CA GLY A 426 -7.06 15.55 -0.03
C GLY A 426 -7.76 15.30 -1.36
N VAL A 427 -8.72 16.16 -1.75
CA VAL A 427 -9.36 16.11 -3.06
C VAL A 427 -8.37 16.42 -4.19
N LYS A 428 -7.49 17.41 -4.02
CA LYS A 428 -6.40 17.69 -4.97
C LYS A 428 -5.55 16.44 -5.21
N TYR A 429 -5.14 15.76 -4.14
CA TYR A 429 -4.32 14.56 -4.26
C TYR A 429 -5.09 13.42 -4.90
N LEU A 430 -6.32 13.14 -4.43
CA LEU A 430 -7.16 12.09 -4.97
C LEU A 430 -7.41 12.22 -6.48
N LEU A 431 -7.57 13.45 -6.96
CA LEU A 431 -7.99 13.78 -8.33
C LEU A 431 -6.83 14.24 -9.23
N CYS A 432 -5.57 14.05 -8.82
CA CYS A 432 -4.43 14.51 -9.59
C CYS A 432 -4.15 13.65 -10.85
N GLY A 433 -4.56 12.38 -10.83
CA GLY A 433 -4.36 11.41 -11.91
C GLY A 433 -5.64 11.09 -12.69
N ASP A 434 -5.49 10.21 -13.69
CA ASP A 434 -6.60 9.75 -14.51
C ASP A 434 -7.42 8.70 -13.76
N ILE A 435 -8.51 9.11 -13.13
CA ILE A 435 -9.43 8.19 -12.48
C ILE A 435 -10.39 7.56 -13.49
N GLN A 436 -10.70 6.28 -13.34
CA GLN A 436 -11.63 5.50 -14.19
C GLN A 436 -12.92 5.11 -13.45
N LEU A 437 -13.23 5.84 -12.37
CA LEU A 437 -14.41 5.62 -11.56
C LEU A 437 -15.67 6.02 -12.31
N HIS A 438 -16.77 5.32 -12.03
CA HIS A 438 -18.11 5.65 -12.49
C HIS A 438 -18.86 6.39 -11.40
N HIS A 439 -18.70 5.97 -10.13
CA HIS A 439 -19.34 6.59 -8.98
C HIS A 439 -18.30 7.07 -7.97
N LEU A 440 -18.42 8.33 -7.55
CA LEU A 440 -17.56 8.93 -6.55
C LEU A 440 -18.39 9.69 -5.52
N ASN A 441 -18.29 9.27 -4.26
CA ASN A 441 -18.92 9.97 -3.14
C ASN A 441 -17.87 10.66 -2.26
N LEU A 442 -17.92 11.99 -2.23
CA LEU A 442 -17.08 12.90 -1.47
C LEU A 442 -17.90 13.73 -0.47
N CYS A 443 -19.10 13.31 -0.10
CA CYS A 443 -19.96 14.11 0.77
C CYS A 443 -19.32 14.38 2.15
N CYS A 444 -19.63 15.50 2.79
CA CYS A 444 -19.16 15.84 4.14
C CYS A 444 -17.63 15.71 4.33
N ASN A 445 -16.82 16.22 3.41
CA ASN A 445 -15.35 16.17 3.44
C ASN A 445 -14.66 17.52 3.69
N LYS A 446 -15.42 18.56 4.03
CA LYS A 446 -14.92 19.94 4.22
C LYS A 446 -14.32 20.52 2.93
N ILE A 447 -14.93 20.20 1.80
CA ILE A 447 -14.57 20.74 0.48
C ILE A 447 -15.27 22.10 0.34
N ASP A 448 -14.52 23.17 0.12
CA ASP A 448 -15.11 24.48 -0.12
C ASP A 448 -15.03 24.89 -1.60
N GLN A 449 -15.29 26.17 -1.88
CA GLN A 449 -15.20 26.75 -3.22
C GLN A 449 -13.83 26.54 -3.90
N ASP A 450 -12.73 26.49 -3.15
CA ASP A 450 -11.39 26.29 -3.73
C ASP A 450 -11.19 24.81 -4.13
N GLY A 451 -11.77 23.90 -3.34
CA GLY A 451 -11.84 22.48 -3.67
C GLY A 451 -12.57 22.20 -4.99
N CYS A 452 -13.49 23.09 -5.38
CA CYS A 452 -14.24 22.98 -6.63
C CYS A 452 -13.36 23.15 -7.88
N LEU A 453 -12.18 23.77 -7.78
CA LEU A 453 -11.22 23.85 -8.88
C LEU A 453 -10.71 22.46 -9.29
N TYR A 454 -10.48 21.58 -8.29
CA TYR A 454 -10.02 20.22 -8.55
C TYR A 454 -11.15 19.33 -9.09
N LEU A 455 -12.37 19.53 -8.60
CA LEU A 455 -13.57 18.87 -9.14
C LEU A 455 -13.86 19.31 -10.58
N ALA A 456 -13.69 20.59 -10.91
CA ALA A 456 -13.81 21.11 -12.27
C ALA A 456 -12.81 20.43 -13.21
N ASN A 457 -11.53 20.41 -12.83
CA ASN A 457 -10.48 19.72 -13.60
C ASN A 457 -10.76 18.21 -13.76
N LEU A 458 -11.33 17.55 -12.75
CA LEU A 458 -11.79 16.17 -12.88
C LEU A 458 -12.86 16.06 -13.97
N LEU A 459 -13.92 16.88 -13.90
CA LEU A 459 -15.06 16.81 -14.82
C LEU A 459 -14.67 17.15 -16.27
N ASP A 460 -13.68 18.00 -16.47
CA ASP A 460 -13.16 18.34 -17.81
C ASP A 460 -12.44 17.16 -18.47
N LYS A 461 -11.71 16.36 -17.69
CA LYS A 461 -10.87 15.27 -18.22
C LYS A 461 -11.57 13.91 -18.19
N ASN A 462 -12.34 13.65 -17.14
CA ASN A 462 -12.93 12.34 -16.91
C ASN A 462 -14.15 12.12 -17.81
N GLN A 463 -14.17 10.96 -18.47
CA GLN A 463 -15.23 10.53 -19.38
C GLN A 463 -15.88 9.21 -18.92
N THR A 464 -15.75 8.85 -17.64
CA THR A 464 -16.31 7.61 -17.09
C THR A 464 -17.28 7.84 -15.94
N LEU A 465 -17.15 8.97 -15.24
CA LEU A 465 -17.92 9.30 -14.07
C LEU A 465 -19.35 9.66 -14.47
N THR A 466 -20.28 8.86 -13.95
CA THR A 466 -21.73 9.02 -14.14
C THR A 466 -22.42 9.54 -12.89
N GLN A 467 -21.83 9.32 -11.71
CA GLN A 467 -22.40 9.77 -10.43
C GLN A 467 -21.35 10.47 -9.57
N LEU A 468 -21.66 11.69 -9.14
CA LEU A 468 -20.83 12.48 -8.24
C LEU A 468 -21.67 13.00 -7.07
N ASP A 469 -21.28 12.65 -5.85
CA ASP A 469 -21.86 13.19 -4.62
C ASP A 469 -20.85 14.07 -3.88
N VAL A 470 -21.16 15.36 -3.77
CA VAL A 470 -20.37 16.35 -3.05
C VAL A 470 -21.19 17.05 -1.97
N GLY A 471 -22.33 16.48 -1.56
CA GLY A 471 -23.21 17.07 -0.55
C GLY A 471 -22.56 17.25 0.83
N GLY A 472 -23.10 18.10 1.67
CA GLY A 472 -22.59 18.40 3.01
C GLY A 472 -21.22 19.11 3.01
N ASN A 473 -20.80 19.67 1.88
CA ASN A 473 -19.56 20.42 1.71
C ASN A 473 -19.88 21.91 1.46
N PRO A 474 -19.16 22.87 2.06
CA PRO A 474 -19.40 24.31 1.88
C PRO A 474 -18.98 24.85 0.49
N ILE A 475 -19.55 24.29 -0.58
CA ILE A 475 -19.31 24.66 -1.98
C ILE A 475 -19.72 26.11 -2.25
N ARG A 476 -20.90 26.52 -1.74
CA ARG A 476 -21.50 27.86 -1.90
C ARG A 476 -21.72 28.24 -3.37
N ASP A 477 -22.28 29.42 -3.60
CA ASP A 477 -22.58 29.91 -4.95
C ASP A 477 -21.32 30.06 -5.82
N GLN A 478 -20.17 30.40 -5.21
CA GLN A 478 -18.92 30.55 -5.93
C GLN A 478 -18.38 29.20 -6.45
N GLY A 479 -18.52 28.11 -5.68
CA GLY A 479 -18.13 26.78 -6.13
C GLY A 479 -18.94 26.31 -7.35
N ILE A 480 -20.25 26.62 -7.38
CA ILE A 480 -21.12 26.34 -8.54
C ILE A 480 -20.61 27.07 -9.79
N LYS A 481 -20.24 28.35 -9.66
CA LYS A 481 -19.69 29.14 -10.77
C LYS A 481 -18.39 28.55 -11.32
N ILE A 482 -17.53 28.00 -10.45
CA ILE A 482 -16.29 27.32 -10.84
C ILE A 482 -16.61 26.04 -11.62
N LEU A 483 -17.58 25.25 -11.16
CA LEU A 483 -17.97 23.99 -11.79
C LEU A 483 -18.73 24.17 -13.11
N TYR A 484 -19.32 25.34 -13.36
CA TYR A 484 -20.23 25.58 -14.48
C TYR A 484 -19.69 25.15 -15.85
N ASN A 485 -18.48 25.62 -16.20
CA ASN A 485 -17.89 25.32 -17.52
C ASN A 485 -17.61 23.83 -17.68
N SER A 486 -17.10 23.18 -16.63
CA SER A 486 -16.75 21.76 -16.66
C SER A 486 -17.97 20.85 -16.63
N LEU A 487 -19.05 21.23 -15.95
CA LEU A 487 -20.33 20.54 -16.02
C LEU A 487 -20.97 20.68 -17.41
N MET A 488 -20.84 21.86 -18.04
CA MET A 488 -21.34 22.10 -19.38
C MET A 488 -20.59 21.28 -20.46
N SER A 489 -19.28 21.14 -20.31
CA SER A 489 -18.43 20.36 -21.21
C SER A 489 -18.60 18.85 -21.01
N ASN A 490 -18.78 18.39 -19.77
CA ASN A 490 -18.93 16.98 -19.43
C ASN A 490 -20.23 16.39 -20.01
N LYS A 491 -20.12 15.21 -20.63
CA LYS A 491 -21.24 14.49 -21.26
C LYS A 491 -21.48 13.09 -20.67
N THR A 492 -20.86 12.80 -19.53
CA THR A 492 -20.93 11.47 -18.91
C THR A 492 -21.64 11.50 -17.58
N LEU A 493 -21.64 12.64 -16.90
CA LEU A 493 -22.33 12.81 -15.62
C LEU A 493 -23.84 12.77 -15.83
N ILE A 494 -24.49 11.90 -15.04
CA ILE A 494 -25.92 11.59 -15.08
C ILE A 494 -26.58 12.02 -13.76
N ASP A 495 -25.91 11.78 -12.63
CA ASP A 495 -26.42 12.09 -11.29
C ASP A 495 -25.42 12.98 -10.52
N LEU A 496 -25.90 14.14 -10.06
CA LEU A 496 -25.13 15.11 -9.30
C LEU A 496 -25.83 15.43 -7.98
N HIS A 497 -25.15 15.16 -6.86
CA HIS A 497 -25.65 15.48 -5.52
C HIS A 497 -24.85 16.61 -4.87
N MET A 498 -25.57 17.68 -4.50
CA MET A 498 -25.06 18.90 -3.87
C MET A 498 -25.97 19.34 -2.71
N TRP A 499 -26.48 18.36 -1.96
CA TRP A 499 -27.29 18.61 -0.78
C TRP A 499 -26.47 19.30 0.34
N HIS A 500 -27.08 20.12 1.20
CA HIS A 500 -26.42 20.86 2.28
C HIS A 500 -25.10 21.59 1.87
N CYS A 501 -25.07 22.17 0.68
CA CYS A 501 -23.88 22.83 0.11
C CYS A 501 -23.79 24.35 0.33
N GLN A 502 -24.74 24.91 1.09
CA GLN A 502 -24.87 26.36 1.34
C GLN A 502 -25.12 27.19 0.07
N ILE A 503 -25.76 26.59 -0.94
CA ILE A 503 -26.14 27.27 -2.20
C ILE A 503 -27.35 28.16 -1.93
N SER A 504 -27.29 29.42 -2.35
CA SER A 504 -28.36 30.41 -2.18
C SER A 504 -28.86 30.99 -3.49
N ASN A 505 -27.98 31.08 -4.51
CA ASN A 505 -28.33 31.54 -5.85
C ASN A 505 -28.25 30.36 -6.84
N VAL A 506 -29.34 30.15 -7.57
CA VAL A 506 -29.51 29.04 -8.52
C VAL A 506 -29.40 29.48 -9.98
N GLU A 507 -29.11 30.74 -10.30
CA GLU A 507 -29.01 31.27 -11.67
C GLU A 507 -28.05 30.43 -12.53
N THR A 508 -26.86 30.13 -12.01
CA THR A 508 -25.87 29.30 -12.70
C THR A 508 -26.37 27.87 -12.92
N ILE A 509 -27.15 27.33 -11.98
CA ILE A 509 -27.76 25.99 -12.11
C ILE A 509 -28.88 26.03 -13.16
N CYS A 510 -29.70 27.09 -13.17
CA CYS A 510 -30.72 27.31 -14.19
C CYS A 510 -30.08 27.40 -15.58
N ASP A 511 -28.98 28.13 -15.74
CA ASP A 511 -28.28 28.23 -17.02
C ASP A 511 -27.65 26.91 -17.45
N LEU A 512 -27.12 26.14 -16.51
CA LEU A 512 -26.66 24.76 -16.75
C LEU A 512 -27.81 23.89 -17.25
N LEU A 513 -28.94 23.87 -16.54
CA LEU A 513 -30.11 23.05 -16.89
C LEU A 513 -30.77 23.45 -18.21
N LYS A 514 -30.63 24.69 -18.70
CA LYS A 514 -31.16 25.07 -20.03
C LYS A 514 -30.47 24.32 -21.17
N SER A 515 -29.19 23.98 -21.01
CA SER A 515 -28.33 23.53 -22.10
C SER A 515 -27.73 22.13 -21.88
N HIS A 516 -27.65 21.66 -20.64
CA HIS A 516 -27.10 20.36 -20.31
C HIS A 516 -28.04 19.23 -20.74
N SER A 517 -27.46 18.21 -21.38
CA SER A 517 -28.19 17.16 -22.09
C SER A 517 -27.91 15.74 -21.58
N THR A 518 -27.34 15.56 -20.39
CA THR A 518 -27.02 14.22 -19.84
C THR A 518 -27.43 14.05 -18.39
N LEU A 519 -27.43 15.14 -17.61
CA LEU A 519 -27.89 15.12 -16.24
C LEU A 519 -29.38 14.72 -16.16
N THR A 520 -29.66 13.64 -15.43
CA THR A 520 -31.00 13.12 -15.18
C THR A 520 -31.43 13.33 -13.73
N GLN A 521 -30.49 13.39 -12.78
CA GLN A 521 -30.80 13.64 -11.38
C GLN A 521 -29.94 14.78 -10.83
N LEU A 522 -30.59 15.73 -10.17
CA LEU A 522 -29.96 16.82 -9.46
C LEU A 522 -30.53 16.92 -8.06
N ASP A 523 -29.66 16.83 -7.07
CA ASP A 523 -30.02 16.93 -5.66
C ASP A 523 -29.43 18.18 -5.02
N LEU A 524 -30.32 19.07 -4.61
CA LEU A 524 -30.07 20.35 -3.95
C LEU A 524 -30.75 20.43 -2.58
N GLU A 525 -31.05 19.28 -1.96
CA GLU A 525 -31.65 19.24 -0.64
C GLU A 525 -30.88 20.07 0.39
N GLY A 526 -31.57 20.72 1.33
CA GLY A 526 -30.90 21.30 2.50
C GLY A 526 -30.03 22.54 2.22
N ASN A 527 -30.27 23.21 1.10
CA ASN A 527 -29.61 24.46 0.72
C ASN A 527 -30.41 25.69 1.19
N GLN A 528 -30.07 26.88 0.67
CA GLN A 528 -30.69 28.15 1.03
C GLN A 528 -31.62 28.68 -0.07
N ILE A 529 -32.20 27.79 -0.87
CA ILE A 529 -33.07 28.13 -2.01
C ILE A 529 -34.40 28.70 -1.49
N THR A 530 -34.78 29.88 -1.98
CA THR A 530 -36.04 30.58 -1.64
C THR A 530 -37.16 30.22 -2.63
N ASP A 531 -38.40 30.63 -2.36
CA ASP A 531 -39.55 30.44 -3.26
C ASP A 531 -39.28 30.96 -4.69
N GLU A 532 -38.67 32.13 -4.82
CA GLU A 532 -38.30 32.73 -6.11
C GLU A 532 -37.31 31.86 -6.90
N HIS A 533 -36.24 31.41 -6.24
CA HIS A 533 -35.23 30.54 -6.84
C HIS A 533 -35.79 29.15 -7.17
N ALA A 534 -36.65 28.59 -6.31
CA ALA A 534 -37.34 27.33 -6.58
C ALA A 534 -38.25 27.45 -7.81
N ASN A 535 -38.98 28.55 -7.96
CA ASN A 535 -39.78 28.81 -9.16
C ASN A 535 -38.91 28.87 -10.43
N ALA A 536 -37.77 29.55 -10.38
CA ALA A 536 -36.84 29.65 -11.50
C ALA A 536 -36.29 28.28 -11.93
N LEU A 537 -35.84 27.46 -10.97
CA LEU A 537 -35.36 26.09 -11.23
C LEU A 537 -36.43 25.25 -11.90
N LEU A 538 -37.67 25.34 -11.44
CA LEU A 538 -38.77 24.55 -11.96
C LEU A 538 -39.19 24.95 -13.37
N LEU A 539 -39.19 26.25 -13.67
CA LEU A 539 -39.48 26.73 -15.01
C LEU A 539 -38.48 26.15 -16.01
N VAL A 540 -37.19 26.14 -15.67
CA VAL A 540 -36.14 25.55 -16.52
C VAL A 540 -36.25 24.03 -16.56
N ALA A 541 -36.41 23.37 -15.41
CA ALA A 541 -36.49 21.92 -15.31
C ALA A 541 -37.65 21.33 -16.14
N LYS A 542 -38.78 22.04 -16.25
CA LYS A 542 -39.90 21.64 -17.13
C LYS A 542 -39.55 21.67 -18.62
N THR A 543 -38.66 22.57 -19.02
CA THR A 543 -38.21 22.68 -20.42
C THR A 543 -37.02 21.78 -20.73
N ASN A 544 -36.27 21.38 -19.70
CA ASN A 544 -35.14 20.45 -19.84
C ASN A 544 -35.65 19.06 -20.27
N LYS A 545 -34.95 18.44 -21.22
CA LYS A 545 -35.34 17.18 -21.85
C LYS A 545 -34.64 15.96 -21.30
N THR A 546 -33.87 16.05 -20.23
CA THR A 546 -33.08 14.94 -19.66
C THR A 546 -33.27 14.79 -18.17
N LEU A 547 -33.54 15.87 -17.44
CA LEU A 547 -33.77 15.85 -16.01
C LEU A 547 -35.08 15.11 -15.69
N GLU A 548 -34.95 14.07 -14.86
CA GLU A 548 -36.02 13.20 -14.40
C GLU A 548 -36.29 13.38 -12.91
N LYS A 549 -35.26 13.73 -12.12
CA LYS A 549 -35.40 13.98 -10.67
C LYS A 549 -34.72 15.26 -10.26
N LEU A 550 -35.45 16.08 -9.51
CA LEU A 550 -34.94 17.28 -8.85
C LEU A 550 -35.33 17.23 -7.37
N ASN A 551 -34.34 17.13 -6.49
CA ASN A 551 -34.56 17.25 -5.05
C ASN A 551 -34.23 18.68 -4.61
N ILE A 552 -35.22 19.43 -4.14
CA ILE A 552 -35.04 20.75 -3.53
C ILE A 552 -35.60 20.77 -2.11
N SER A 553 -35.65 19.59 -1.47
CA SER A 553 -36.20 19.47 -0.13
C SER A 553 -35.35 20.13 0.94
N GLN A 554 -35.92 20.35 2.12
CA GLN A 554 -35.24 21.01 3.23
C GLN A 554 -34.61 22.39 2.90
N ASN A 555 -35.13 23.09 1.89
CA ASN A 555 -34.73 24.46 1.53
C ASN A 555 -35.64 25.51 2.19
N LYS A 556 -35.34 26.80 1.99
CA LYS A 556 -36.12 27.95 2.48
C LYS A 556 -37.38 28.20 1.64
N ILE A 557 -38.13 27.14 1.37
CA ILE A 557 -39.36 27.14 0.57
C ILE A 557 -40.57 27.11 1.51
N SER A 558 -41.51 28.04 1.34
CA SER A 558 -42.72 28.16 2.16
C SER A 558 -43.69 26.99 1.94
N ASP A 559 -44.47 26.65 2.96
CA ASP A 559 -45.49 25.59 2.88
C ASP A 559 -46.58 25.88 1.83
N GLU A 560 -46.92 27.15 1.64
CA GLU A 560 -47.85 27.60 0.61
C GLU A 560 -47.27 27.32 -0.79
N PHE A 561 -46.00 27.65 -1.00
CA PHE A 561 -45.34 27.39 -2.27
C PHE A 561 -45.18 25.88 -2.51
N ARG A 562 -44.78 25.10 -1.50
CA ARG A 562 -44.70 23.61 -1.58
C ARG A 562 -45.99 22.97 -2.09
N LYS A 563 -47.16 23.41 -1.61
CA LYS A 563 -48.46 22.92 -2.11
C LYS A 563 -48.69 23.26 -3.58
N THR A 564 -48.33 24.47 -3.98
CA THR A 564 -48.40 24.92 -5.38
C THR A 564 -47.47 24.08 -6.26
N LEU A 565 -46.28 23.74 -5.77
CA LEU A 565 -45.28 22.95 -6.49
C LEU A 565 -45.69 21.49 -6.67
N GLN A 566 -46.33 20.87 -5.67
CA GLN A 566 -46.86 19.50 -5.79
C GLN A 566 -47.87 19.35 -6.92
N GLN A 567 -48.67 20.39 -7.18
CA GLN A 567 -49.63 20.41 -8.30
C GLN A 567 -48.97 20.62 -9.67
N LEU A 568 -47.74 21.15 -9.69
CA LEU A 568 -46.98 21.48 -10.90
C LEU A 568 -46.01 20.36 -11.34
N ALA A 569 -45.88 19.30 -10.54
CA ALA A 569 -45.11 18.11 -10.90
C ALA A 569 -45.71 17.45 -12.14
N THR A 570 -44.87 17.10 -13.11
CA THR A 570 -45.30 16.42 -14.33
C THR A 570 -45.04 14.93 -14.21
N LEU A 571 -45.72 14.10 -15.01
CA LEU A 571 -45.48 12.65 -15.04
C LEU A 571 -44.03 12.26 -15.31
N ARG A 572 -43.25 13.16 -15.91
CA ARG A 572 -41.85 12.93 -16.31
C ARG A 572 -40.84 13.37 -15.25
N LEU A 573 -41.05 14.54 -14.64
CA LEU A 573 -40.10 15.14 -13.69
C LEU A 573 -40.59 14.93 -12.27
N SER A 574 -39.90 14.08 -11.53
CA SER A 574 -40.09 13.89 -10.09
C SER A 574 -39.43 15.04 -9.33
N ILE A 575 -40.22 15.76 -8.53
CA ILE A 575 -39.72 16.84 -7.70
C ILE A 575 -39.92 16.43 -6.24
N VAL A 576 -38.82 16.35 -5.50
CA VAL A 576 -38.84 16.12 -4.04
C VAL A 576 -38.76 17.49 -3.37
N LEU A 577 -39.80 17.82 -2.59
CA LEU A 577 -40.02 19.13 -1.98
C LEU A 577 -39.79 19.13 -0.48
#